data_AF-A0A538TX17-F1
#
_entry.id   AF-A0A538TX17-F1
#
_cell.length_a   1.000
_cell.length_b   1.000
_cell.length_c   1.000
_cell.angle_alpha   90.00
_cell.angle_beta   90.00
_cell.angle_gamma   90.00
#
_symmetry.space_group_name_H-M   'P 1'
#
loop_
_entity.id
_entity.type
_entity.pdbx_description
1 polymer ?
#
loop_
_entity_poly.entity_id
_entity_poly.type
_entity_poly.pdbx_seq_one_letter_code
_entity_poly.pdbx_strand_id
1 'polypeptide(L)'
;MGWVTDVYSQRPIRSLGYNLGLTLTGRTGRTGAPPALPLERREEPSEVDVSEPWSLGMAYSYSGGYAGLESWSSTQTANGVAHFGLTPNWRLDYSASLDITGRQLVTQRFGLTRDLHCWQATFTRVFVVGGEAEYYFRIGVKEQKEIYLERGTRIGSLGGIQ
;
A
#
# COMPACT_ATOMS: atom_id res chain seq x y z
N MET A 1 -60.52 -1.19 16.25
CA MET A 1 -59.94 -0.54 15.05
C MET A 1 -58.69 -1.31 14.66
N GLY A 2 -58.83 -2.28 13.76
CA GLY A 2 -57.71 -3.06 13.24
C GLY A 2 -57.06 -2.30 12.10
N TRP A 3 -55.76 -2.06 12.20
CA TRP A 3 -54.98 -1.45 11.15
C TRP A 3 -54.78 -2.53 10.08
N VAL A 4 -55.50 -2.39 8.97
CA VAL A 4 -55.32 -3.23 7.78
C VAL A 4 -54.01 -2.78 7.14
N THR A 5 -52.96 -3.57 7.29
CA THR A 5 -51.73 -3.40 6.52
C THR A 5 -52.02 -3.81 5.08
N ASP A 6 -52.22 -2.83 4.21
CA ASP A 6 -52.37 -3.08 2.77
C ASP A 6 -51.05 -3.60 2.18
N VAL A 7 -51.02 -4.91 1.95
CA VAL A 7 -49.89 -5.66 1.38
C VAL A 7 -49.64 -5.28 -0.09
N TYR A 8 -50.63 -4.68 -0.77
CA TYR A 8 -50.56 -4.30 -2.18
C TYR A 8 -50.20 -2.83 -2.41
N SER A 9 -50.01 -2.05 -1.35
CA SER A 9 -49.49 -0.69 -1.49
C SER A 9 -48.10 -0.74 -2.15
N GLN A 10 -47.97 -0.09 -3.32
CA GLN A 10 -46.71 -0.08 -4.04
C GLN A 10 -45.65 0.62 -3.18
N ARG A 11 -44.69 -0.16 -2.66
CA ARG A 11 -43.54 0.39 -1.94
C ARG A 11 -42.78 1.30 -2.91
N PRO A 12 -42.66 2.62 -2.64
CA PRO A 12 -42.11 3.56 -3.60
C PRO A 12 -40.62 3.31 -3.90
N ILE A 13 -39.92 2.59 -3.02
CA ILE A 13 -38.50 2.23 -3.17
C ILE A 13 -38.35 0.73 -2.96
N ARG A 14 -37.88 0.03 -4.00
CA ARG A 14 -37.64 -1.42 -3.97
C ARG A 14 -36.19 -1.78 -3.65
N SER A 15 -35.27 -0.87 -3.94
CA SER A 15 -33.83 -1.02 -3.73
C SER A 15 -33.17 0.34 -3.53
N LEU A 16 -32.13 0.37 -2.70
CA LEU A 16 -31.29 1.53 -2.45
C LEU A 16 -29.84 1.07 -2.45
N GLY A 17 -28.98 1.77 -3.17
CA GLY A 17 -27.55 1.52 -3.16
C GLY A 17 -26.79 2.84 -3.17
N TYR A 18 -25.71 2.92 -2.41
CA TYR A 18 -24.80 4.06 -2.44
C TYR A 18 -23.36 3.60 -2.20
N ASN A 19 -22.42 4.32 -2.81
CA ASN A 19 -20.99 4.10 -2.66
C ASN A 19 -20.35 5.44 -2.28
N LEU A 20 -19.59 5.43 -1.20
CA LEU A 20 -18.85 6.59 -0.70
C LEU A 20 -17.36 6.25 -0.76
N GLY A 21 -16.56 7.15 -1.30
CA GLY A 21 -15.12 7.03 -1.35
C GLY A 21 -14.46 8.30 -0.83
N LEU A 22 -13.41 8.15 -0.03
CA LEU A 22 -12.58 9.23 0.45
C LEU A 22 -11.11 8.86 0.24
N THR A 23 -10.35 9.75 -0.39
CA THR A 23 -8.90 9.61 -0.51
C THR A 23 -8.25 10.84 0.09
N LEU A 24 -7.36 10.62 1.05
CA LEU A 24 -6.56 11.64 1.71
C LEU A 24 -5.09 11.39 1.39
N THR A 25 -4.37 12.44 1.01
CA THR A 25 -2.93 12.38 0.72
C THR A 25 -2.25 13.51 1.46
N GLY A 26 -1.24 13.19 2.25
CA GLY A 26 -0.41 14.19 2.91
C GLY A 26 0.86 14.42 2.13
N ARG A 27 1.19 15.68 1.86
CA ARG A 27 2.50 16.12 1.37
C ARG A 27 3.27 16.74 2.53
N THR A 28 4.45 16.20 2.86
CA THR A 28 5.36 16.88 3.79
C THR A 28 6.12 17.94 3.03
N GLY A 29 5.63 19.18 3.09
CA GLY A 29 6.45 20.32 2.70
C GLY A 29 7.57 20.51 3.72
N ARG A 30 8.79 20.07 3.41
CA ARG A 30 9.98 20.75 3.96
C ARG A 30 10.34 21.86 2.98
N THR A 31 10.40 23.05 3.57
CA THR A 31 10.89 24.31 3.01
C THR A 31 12.08 24.10 2.09
N GLY A 32 12.02 24.70 0.89
CA GLY A 32 13.12 24.70 -0.06
C GLY A 32 14.44 25.07 0.61
N ALA A 33 15.48 24.33 0.25
CA ALA A 33 16.84 24.64 0.62
C ALA A 33 17.15 26.11 0.25
N PRO A 34 17.89 26.86 1.10
CA PRO A 34 18.44 28.15 0.70
C PRO A 34 19.26 27.97 -0.60
N PRO A 35 19.30 28.97 -1.50
CA PRO A 35 20.10 28.87 -2.72
C PRO A 35 21.54 28.52 -2.35
N ALA A 36 22.05 27.42 -2.90
CA ALA A 36 23.38 26.93 -2.60
C ALA A 36 24.44 28.00 -2.89
N LEU A 37 25.26 28.32 -1.90
CA LEU A 37 26.44 29.16 -2.10
C LEU A 37 27.47 28.38 -2.95
N PRO A 38 28.24 29.01 -3.84
CA PRO A 38 29.01 28.31 -4.88
C PRO A 38 30.23 27.50 -4.43
N LEU A 39 30.44 27.21 -3.14
CA LEU A 39 31.75 26.75 -2.63
C LEU A 39 31.84 25.33 -2.05
N GLU A 40 30.75 24.59 -1.86
CA GLU A 40 30.85 23.17 -1.49
C GLU A 40 30.38 22.24 -2.61
N ARG A 41 31.32 21.84 -3.49
CA ARG A 41 31.18 20.64 -4.31
C ARG A 41 31.47 19.41 -3.45
N ARG A 42 30.59 19.14 -2.48
CA ARG A 42 30.42 17.82 -1.89
C ARG A 42 29.13 17.29 -2.50
N GLU A 43 29.15 16.10 -3.09
CA GLU A 43 27.92 15.42 -3.51
C GLU A 43 27.10 15.13 -2.25
N GLU A 44 26.31 16.12 -1.84
CA GLU A 44 25.26 15.94 -0.86
C GLU A 44 24.31 14.88 -1.44
N PRO A 45 24.04 13.78 -0.71
CA PRO A 45 23.14 12.76 -1.19
C PRO A 45 21.81 13.43 -1.46
N SER A 46 21.39 13.40 -2.73
CA SER A 46 20.14 13.97 -3.23
C SER A 46 19.05 13.83 -2.17
N GLU A 47 18.58 14.95 -1.63
CA GLU A 47 17.45 14.98 -0.72
C GLU A 47 16.34 14.16 -1.37
N VAL A 48 16.04 13.00 -0.78
CA VAL A 48 14.98 12.11 -1.25
C VAL A 48 13.71 12.94 -1.18
N ASP A 49 13.21 13.39 -2.33
CA ASP A 49 11.97 14.12 -2.45
C ASP A 49 10.84 13.15 -2.09
N VAL A 50 10.51 13.10 -0.79
CA VAL A 50 9.35 12.38 -0.27
C VAL A 50 8.13 13.25 -0.56
N SER A 51 7.73 13.28 -1.84
CA SER A 51 6.63 14.10 -2.30
C SER A 51 5.32 13.75 -1.61
N GLU A 52 5.10 12.48 -1.23
CA GLU A 52 3.90 12.03 -0.52
C GLU A 52 4.25 11.05 0.64
N PRO A 53 4.46 11.54 1.89
CA PRO A 53 4.74 10.72 3.07
C PRO A 53 3.60 9.78 3.46
N TRP A 54 2.35 10.04 3.06
CA TRP A 54 1.25 9.11 3.31
C TRP A 54 0.03 9.33 2.42
N SER A 55 -0.74 8.26 2.19
CA SER A 55 -2.07 8.29 1.60
C SER A 55 -3.01 7.31 2.32
N LEU A 56 -4.28 7.69 2.42
CA LEU A 56 -5.34 6.90 3.03
C LEU A 56 -6.55 6.93 2.11
N GLY A 57 -6.93 5.78 1.58
CA GLY A 57 -8.17 5.55 0.86
C GLY A 57 -9.16 4.79 1.74
N MET A 58 -10.40 5.25 1.77
CA MET A 58 -11.51 4.55 2.40
C MET A 58 -12.67 4.51 1.43
N ALA A 59 -13.31 3.36 1.30
CA ALA A 59 -14.51 3.17 0.49
C ALA A 59 -15.55 2.42 1.30
N TYR A 60 -16.78 2.90 1.29
CA TYR A 60 -17.92 2.28 1.93
C TYR A 60 -19.02 2.09 0.90
N SER A 61 -19.56 0.88 0.79
CA SER A 61 -20.69 0.58 -0.07
C SER A 61 -21.84 0.00 0.73
N TYR A 62 -23.03 0.46 0.37
CA TYR A 62 -24.30 -0.04 0.88
C TYR A 62 -25.14 -0.47 -0.30
N SER A 63 -25.75 -1.65 -0.17
CA SER A 63 -26.84 -2.08 -1.04
C SER A 63 -27.93 -2.67 -0.17
N GLY A 64 -29.18 -2.37 -0.49
CA GLY A 64 -30.32 -2.91 0.20
C GLY A 64 -31.52 -2.98 -0.73
N GLY A 65 -32.36 -3.97 -0.52
CA GLY A 65 -33.54 -4.19 -1.34
C GLY A 65 -34.41 -5.29 -0.77
N TYR A 66 -35.64 -5.37 -1.27
CA TYR A 66 -36.52 -6.46 -0.90
C TYR A 66 -36.12 -7.75 -1.64
N ALA A 67 -35.77 -8.79 -0.89
CA ALA A 67 -35.62 -10.13 -1.41
C ALA A 67 -37.02 -10.78 -1.46
N GLY A 68 -37.78 -10.52 -2.53
CA GLY A 68 -39.18 -10.95 -2.64
C GLY A 68 -40.16 -10.02 -1.93
N LEU A 69 -41.20 -10.57 -1.28
CA LEU A 69 -42.28 -9.80 -0.64
C LEU A 69 -42.07 -9.59 0.87
N GLU A 70 -41.25 -10.42 1.51
CA GLU A 70 -41.30 -10.61 2.97
C GLU A 70 -40.33 -9.73 3.76
N SER A 71 -39.10 -9.50 3.28
CA SER A 71 -38.11 -8.75 4.08
C SER A 71 -37.10 -7.95 3.27
N TRP A 72 -36.72 -6.79 3.81
CA TRP A 72 -35.59 -5.99 3.33
C TRP A 72 -34.27 -6.67 3.71
N SER A 73 -33.42 -6.94 2.72
CA SER A 73 -32.06 -7.42 2.90
C SER A 73 -31.07 -6.30 2.61
N SER A 74 -29.95 -6.26 3.32
CA SER A 74 -28.93 -5.23 3.13
C SER A 74 -27.51 -5.77 3.31
N THR A 75 -26.65 -5.41 2.37
CA THR A 75 -25.22 -5.70 2.37
C THR A 75 -24.42 -4.41 2.49
N GLN A 76 -23.51 -4.37 3.46
CA GLN A 76 -22.67 -3.23 3.77
C GLN A 76 -21.22 -3.69 3.75
N THR A 77 -20.37 -3.02 2.98
CA THR A 77 -18.93 -3.32 2.96
C THR A 77 -18.11 -2.06 3.12
N ALA A 78 -17.00 -2.18 3.83
CA ALA A 78 -16.01 -1.12 3.95
C ALA A 78 -14.64 -1.64 3.53
N ASN A 79 -13.89 -0.79 2.85
CA ASN A 79 -12.55 -1.06 2.39
C ASN A 79 -11.66 0.10 2.83
N GLY A 80 -10.50 -0.22 3.39
CA GLY A 80 -9.47 0.73 3.75
C GLY A 80 -8.17 0.35 3.09
N VAL A 81 -7.45 1.34 2.55
CA VAL A 81 -6.11 1.21 2.02
C VAL A 81 -5.29 2.36 2.55
N ALA A 82 -4.09 2.10 3.04
CA ALA A 82 -3.20 3.11 3.54
C ALA A 82 -1.77 2.84 3.12
N HIS A 83 -1.08 3.89 2.68
CA HIS A 83 0.32 3.87 2.34
C HIS A 83 1.02 4.92 3.20
N PHE A 84 2.10 4.54 3.88
CA PHE A 84 2.87 5.44 4.73
C PHE A 84 4.37 5.26 4.47
N GLY A 85 5.03 6.33 4.02
CA GLY A 85 6.48 6.47 4.07
C GLY A 85 6.92 6.93 5.46
N LEU A 86 7.14 5.99 6.39
CA LEU A 86 7.47 6.30 7.78
C LEU A 86 8.77 7.12 7.90
N THR A 87 9.75 6.81 7.05
CA THR A 87 11.02 7.55 6.88
C THR A 87 11.50 7.31 5.43
N PRO A 88 12.56 7.98 4.92
CA PRO A 88 12.98 7.84 3.52
C PRO A 88 13.25 6.40 3.05
N ASN A 89 13.62 5.50 3.98
CA ASN A 89 13.97 4.11 3.68
C ASN A 89 12.93 3.10 4.18
N TRP A 90 11.76 3.55 4.66
CA TRP A 90 10.71 2.67 5.18
C TRP A 90 9.37 2.98 4.52
N ARG A 91 8.76 1.96 3.91
CA ARG A 91 7.41 2.02 3.36
C ARG A 91 6.52 0.99 4.05
N LEU A 92 5.36 1.45 4.50
CA LEU A 92 4.30 0.65 5.06
C LEU A 92 3.09 0.70 4.11
N ASP A 93 2.56 -0.47 3.79
CA ASP A 93 1.36 -0.65 2.98
C ASP A 93 0.35 -1.47 3.78
N TYR A 94 -0.85 -0.95 3.96
CA TYR A 94 -1.90 -1.64 4.71
C TYR A 94 -3.20 -1.63 3.92
N SER A 95 -3.90 -2.75 3.87
CA SER A 95 -5.28 -2.77 3.38
C SER A 95 -6.15 -3.73 4.17
N ALA A 96 -7.44 -3.41 4.24
CA ALA A 96 -8.42 -4.21 4.94
C ALA A 96 -9.78 -4.09 4.26
N SER A 97 -10.51 -5.21 4.18
CA SER A 97 -11.88 -5.26 3.71
C SER A 97 -12.76 -5.86 4.82
N LEU A 98 -13.84 -5.17 5.16
CA LEU A 98 -14.80 -5.54 6.19
C LEU A 98 -16.17 -5.75 5.55
N ASP A 99 -16.79 -6.86 5.87
CA ASP A 99 -18.23 -7.07 5.70
C ASP A 99 -18.91 -6.55 6.98
N ILE A 100 -19.57 -5.41 6.88
CA ILE A 100 -20.24 -4.76 8.00
C ILE A 100 -21.57 -5.45 8.31
N THR A 101 -22.23 -6.02 7.30
CA THR A 101 -23.45 -6.81 7.51
C THR A 101 -23.13 -8.06 8.33
N GLY A 102 -22.08 -8.79 7.97
CA GLY A 102 -21.58 -9.95 8.71
C GLY A 102 -20.74 -9.62 9.94
N ARG A 103 -20.41 -8.33 10.16
CA ARG A 103 -19.48 -7.83 11.20
C ARG A 103 -18.13 -8.57 11.19
N GLN A 104 -17.62 -8.85 10.00
CA GLN A 104 -16.46 -9.71 9.80
C GLN A 104 -15.37 -9.00 8.98
N LEU A 105 -14.13 -9.15 9.43
CA LEU A 105 -12.96 -8.75 8.64
C LEU A 105 -12.72 -9.82 7.57
N VAL A 106 -12.96 -9.47 6.30
CA VAL A 106 -12.86 -10.39 5.16
C VAL A 106 -11.41 -10.59 4.75
N THR A 107 -10.66 -9.50 4.62
CA THR A 107 -9.25 -9.54 4.26
C THR A 107 -8.46 -8.48 5.04
N GLN A 108 -7.21 -8.80 5.30
CA GLN A 108 -6.22 -7.88 5.87
C GLN A 108 -4.87 -8.15 5.22
N ARG A 109 -4.24 -7.11 4.70
CA ARG A 109 -2.90 -7.17 4.15
C ARG A 109 -2.03 -6.12 4.82
N PHE A 110 -0.85 -6.54 5.24
CA PHE A 110 0.17 -5.68 5.82
C PHE A 110 1.47 -5.92 5.07
N GLY A 111 2.07 -4.87 4.52
CA GLY A 111 3.34 -4.89 3.81
C GLY A 111 4.28 -3.88 4.46
N LEU A 112 5.52 -4.28 4.69
CA LEU A 112 6.56 -3.41 5.23
C LEU A 112 7.82 -3.63 4.43
N THR A 113 8.34 -2.55 3.85
CA THR A 113 9.57 -2.56 3.05
C THR A 113 10.60 -1.64 3.66
N ARG A 114 11.84 -2.13 3.79
CA ARG A 114 12.99 -1.36 4.26
C ARG A 114 14.12 -1.40 3.23
N ASP A 115 14.62 -0.23 2.88
CA ASP A 115 15.83 -0.06 2.08
C ASP A 115 17.07 0.07 2.98
N LEU A 116 18.08 -0.76 2.69
CA LEU A 116 19.34 -0.90 3.44
C LEU A 116 20.54 -0.58 2.52
N HIS A 117 20.41 0.44 1.68
CA HIS A 117 21.40 0.86 0.67
C HIS A 117 21.54 -0.14 -0.50
N CYS A 118 22.27 -1.24 -0.32
CA CYS A 118 22.42 -2.27 -1.35
C CYS A 118 21.38 -3.38 -1.21
N TRP A 119 20.67 -3.46 -0.09
CA TRP A 119 19.76 -4.56 0.24
C TRP A 119 18.34 -4.03 0.43
N GLN A 120 17.35 -4.88 0.14
CA GLN A 120 15.94 -4.61 0.40
C GLN A 120 15.36 -5.75 1.23
N ALA A 121 14.71 -5.39 2.33
CA ALA A 121 13.90 -6.32 3.10
C ALA A 121 12.42 -6.00 2.85
N THR A 122 11.63 -7.04 2.58
CA THR A 122 10.18 -6.95 2.43
C THR A 122 9.54 -7.99 3.32
N PHE A 123 8.60 -7.53 4.12
CA PHE A 123 7.71 -8.37 4.90
C PHE A 123 6.28 -8.17 4.39
N THR A 124 5.54 -9.24 4.23
CA THR A 124 4.12 -9.21 3.89
C THR A 124 3.37 -10.21 4.74
N ARG A 125 2.27 -9.77 5.32
CA ARG A 125 1.29 -10.62 5.99
C ARG A 125 -0.03 -10.50 5.24
N VAL A 126 -0.62 -11.63 4.87
CA VAL A 126 -1.96 -11.69 4.26
C VAL A 126 -2.83 -12.55 5.16
N PHE A 127 -4.01 -12.04 5.46
CA PHE A 127 -5.03 -12.77 6.18
C PHE A 127 -6.33 -12.65 5.38
N VAL A 128 -6.98 -13.79 5.17
CA VAL A 128 -8.30 -13.88 4.56
C VAL A 128 -9.15 -14.72 5.49
N VAL A 129 -10.39 -14.29 5.67
CA VAL A 129 -11.34 -15.01 6.50
C VAL A 129 -11.55 -16.44 6.01
N GLY A 130 -11.56 -17.40 6.94
CA GLY A 130 -11.66 -18.81 6.61
C GLY A 130 -10.36 -19.45 6.10
N GLY A 131 -9.25 -18.70 6.05
CA GLY A 131 -7.92 -19.21 5.75
C GLY A 131 -6.92 -19.00 6.89
N GLU A 132 -5.70 -19.49 6.70
CA GLU A 132 -4.58 -19.22 7.59
C GLU A 132 -3.95 -17.87 7.26
N ALA A 133 -3.30 -17.25 8.25
CA ALA A 133 -2.52 -16.05 8.01
C ALA A 133 -1.17 -16.44 7.36
N GLU A 134 -0.92 -15.92 6.18
CA GLU A 134 0.33 -16.13 5.45
C GLU A 134 1.34 -15.05 5.82
N TYR A 135 2.57 -15.47 6.07
CA TYR A 135 3.69 -14.60 6.39
C TYR A 135 4.80 -14.83 5.39
N TYR A 136 5.21 -13.78 4.70
CA TYR A 136 6.27 -13.81 3.72
C TYR A 136 7.33 -12.79 4.08
N PHE A 137 8.56 -13.26 4.28
CA PHE A 137 9.72 -12.42 4.50
C PHE A 137 10.75 -12.70 3.41
N ARG A 138 11.23 -11.65 2.77
CA ARG A 138 12.27 -11.71 1.76
C ARG A 138 13.31 -10.64 2.03
N ILE A 139 14.57 -11.03 1.94
CA ILE A 139 15.69 -10.10 1.85
C ILE A 139 16.44 -10.37 0.55
N GLY A 140 16.76 -9.30 -0.19
CA GLY A 140 17.43 -9.41 -1.48
C GLY A 140 18.43 -8.28 -1.67
N VAL A 141 19.47 -8.53 -2.45
CA VAL A 141 20.44 -7.51 -2.85
C VAL A 141 19.85 -6.74 -4.05
N LYS A 142 19.68 -5.43 -3.92
CA LYS A 142 19.23 -4.50 -4.98
C LYS A 142 20.35 -4.20 -5.97
N GLU A 143 21.57 -4.06 -5.47
CA GLU A 143 22.71 -3.62 -6.28
C GLU A 143 24.00 -4.31 -5.79
N GLN A 144 24.69 -4.98 -6.71
CA GLN A 144 26.05 -5.48 -6.52
C GLN A 144 26.96 -4.62 -7.40
N LYS A 145 27.50 -3.52 -6.86
CA LYS A 145 28.47 -2.72 -7.58
C LYS A 145 29.79 -3.51 -7.72
N GLU A 146 30.06 -3.88 -8.97
CA GLU A 146 31.33 -4.31 -9.56
C GLU A 146 32.09 -5.43 -8.85
N ILE A 147 31.90 -6.65 -9.33
CA ILE A 147 32.95 -7.67 -9.24
C ILE A 147 34.01 -7.29 -10.29
N TYR A 148 35.02 -6.48 -9.91
CA TYR A 148 36.23 -6.34 -10.72
C TYR A 148 36.97 -7.68 -10.70
N LEU A 149 36.85 -8.44 -11.79
CA LEU A 149 37.63 -9.65 -11.98
C LEU A 149 38.91 -9.28 -12.75
N GLU A 150 39.92 -8.80 -12.05
CA GLU A 150 41.26 -8.68 -12.62
C GLU A 150 41.88 -10.07 -12.72
N ARG A 151 41.82 -10.70 -13.92
CA ARG A 151 42.68 -11.82 -14.25
C ARG A 151 44.09 -11.28 -14.56
N GLY A 152 44.87 -11.06 -13.52
CA GLY A 152 46.30 -10.75 -13.65
C GLY A 152 47.11 -12.00 -14.01
N THR A 153 47.51 -12.15 -15.27
CA THR A 153 48.68 -12.96 -15.62
C THR A 153 49.86 -12.02 -15.82
N ARG A 154 50.62 -11.76 -14.75
CA ARG A 154 51.97 -11.20 -14.90
C ARG A 154 52.92 -12.36 -15.18
N ILE A 155 53.39 -12.49 -16.43
CA ILE A 155 54.63 -13.21 -16.75
C ILE A 155 55.42 -12.39 -17.79
N GLY A 156 56.49 -11.76 -17.30
CA GLY A 156 57.77 -11.61 -17.99
C GLY A 156 57.83 -10.77 -19.27
N SER A 157 58.21 -9.50 -19.10
CA SER A 157 59.05 -8.81 -20.08
C SER A 157 60.37 -9.58 -20.25
N LEU A 158 60.72 -9.95 -21.47
CA LEU A 158 62.10 -10.25 -21.85
C LEU A 158 62.45 -9.37 -23.05
N GLY A 159 63.07 -8.23 -22.74
CA GLY A 159 63.95 -7.57 -23.67
C GLY A 159 65.20 -8.43 -23.89
N GLY A 160 65.57 -8.60 -25.15
CA GLY A 160 66.82 -9.24 -25.56
C GLY A 160 67.22 -8.70 -26.92
N ILE A 161 68.16 -7.75 -26.91
CA ILE A 161 68.94 -7.31 -28.06
C ILE A 161 69.90 -8.43 -28.49
N GLN A 162 69.88 -8.81 -29.77
CA GLN A 162 70.98 -8.70 -30.76
C GLN A 162 70.54 -9.36 -32.07
#